data_AF-A0A229WU68-F1
#
_entry.id   AF-A0A229WU68-F1
#
_cell.length_a   1.000
_cell.length_b   1.000
_cell.length_c   1.000
_cell.angle_alpha   90.00
_cell.angle_beta   90.00
_cell.angle_gamma   90.00
#
_symmetry.space_group_name_H-M   'P 1'
#
loop_
_entity.id
_entity.type
_entity.pdbx_description
1 polymer ?
#
loop_
_entity_poly.entity_id
_entity_poly.type
_entity_poly.pdbx_seq_one_letter_code
_entity_poly.pdbx_strand_id
1 'polypeptide(L)'
;MLSTSRRAVLGALRVQSSPVPCLSRAQQLALLSTSPLKSATALEHQAQSGQPLTASGKVRKEVPLPSQEKKEGAMQYVLTTLDQVANWARQSSLWPMTFGLACCAVEMMHLSTPRYDQDRLGIIFRASPRQSDVMIVAGTLTNKMAPALRQVYDQMPDPRWVISMGSCANGGGYYHYSYSVVRGCDRIVPVDVYVPGCPPTSEALMYGIFQLQKKMRHTRITRMWYRR
;
A
#
# COMPACT_ATOMS: atom_id res chain seq x y z
N MET A 1 -68.02 -8.58 27.66
CA MET A 1 -68.50 -9.95 27.93
C MET A 1 -67.62 -10.87 27.11
N LEU A 2 -66.80 -11.68 27.79
CA LEU A 2 -67.00 -13.13 27.99
C LEU A 2 -66.85 -13.92 26.67
N SER A 3 -66.16 -15.06 26.57
CA SER A 3 -65.26 -15.82 27.45
C SER A 3 -65.14 -17.22 26.83
N THR A 4 -64.02 -17.94 27.05
CA THR A 4 -63.95 -19.44 27.08
C THR A 4 -64.27 -20.24 25.80
N SER A 5 -63.74 -21.47 25.56
CA SER A 5 -62.74 -22.29 26.27
C SER A 5 -62.28 -23.49 25.41
N ARG A 6 -60.97 -23.83 25.49
CA ARG A 6 -60.32 -25.18 25.69
C ARG A 6 -61.06 -26.45 25.20
N ARG A 7 -60.40 -27.50 24.69
CA ARG A 7 -59.23 -28.28 25.19
C ARG A 7 -58.53 -28.98 24.00
N ALA A 8 -57.21 -29.25 23.91
CA ALA A 8 -56.13 -29.67 24.84
C ALA A 8 -55.96 -31.22 24.98
N VAL A 9 -54.74 -31.63 25.44
CA VAL A 9 -54.23 -33.00 25.78
C VAL A 9 -53.59 -33.75 24.57
N LEU A 10 -52.38 -34.37 24.58
CA LEU A 10 -51.22 -34.46 25.53
C LEU A 10 -49.89 -34.83 24.79
N GLY A 11 -48.75 -34.90 25.51
CA GLY A 11 -47.45 -35.51 25.10
C GLY A 11 -46.27 -34.52 25.02
N ALA A 12 -45.45 -34.19 26.04
CA ALA A 12 -44.79 -34.96 27.10
C ALA A 12 -43.75 -35.97 26.53
N LEU A 13 -42.47 -36.07 26.92
CA LEU A 13 -41.62 -35.57 28.04
C LEU A 13 -40.18 -35.30 27.48
N ARG A 14 -39.17 -34.63 28.09
CA ARG A 14 -38.98 -33.80 29.32
C ARG A 14 -37.66 -32.99 29.15
N VAL A 15 -37.38 -32.05 30.07
CA VAL A 15 -36.04 -31.47 30.36
C VAL A 15 -35.78 -31.62 31.87
N GLN A 16 -34.51 -31.75 32.31
CA GLN A 16 -34.15 -31.68 33.73
C GLN A 16 -32.72 -31.13 33.94
N SER A 17 -32.50 -30.47 35.09
CA SER A 17 -31.36 -29.57 35.34
C SER A 17 -31.00 -29.45 36.83
N SER A 18 -29.69 -29.48 37.17
CA SER A 18 -29.08 -29.05 38.47
C SER A 18 -29.45 -29.91 39.73
N PRO A 19 -28.74 -29.89 40.89
CA PRO A 19 -27.96 -28.78 41.50
C PRO A 19 -26.56 -29.12 42.15
N VAL A 20 -26.05 -28.15 42.95
CA VAL A 20 -24.72 -27.94 43.63
C VAL A 20 -24.62 -28.61 45.05
N PRO A 21 -23.66 -28.33 45.98
CA PRO A 21 -22.22 -27.92 46.00
C PRO A 21 -21.31 -28.75 46.99
N CYS A 22 -20.01 -28.41 47.18
CA CYS A 22 -19.28 -28.22 48.49
C CYS A 22 -17.72 -28.09 48.35
N LEU A 23 -17.02 -27.69 49.44
CA LEU A 23 -15.60 -27.28 49.53
C LEU A 23 -14.69 -28.27 50.32
N SER A 24 -13.40 -28.35 49.96
CA SER A 24 -12.17 -28.48 50.82
C SER A 24 -11.03 -29.18 50.03
N ARG A 25 -9.86 -28.55 49.79
CA ARG A 25 -8.68 -28.26 50.65
C ARG A 25 -7.71 -29.43 50.83
N ALA A 26 -6.68 -29.52 49.96
CA ALA A 26 -5.32 -29.93 50.33
C ALA A 26 -4.30 -29.47 49.26
N GLN A 27 -3.05 -29.23 49.68
CA GLN A 27 -1.97 -28.67 48.86
C GLN A 27 -1.28 -29.73 47.99
N GLN A 28 -0.71 -29.30 46.86
CA GLN A 28 0.69 -29.63 46.54
C GLN A 28 1.30 -28.64 45.54
N LEU A 29 2.47 -28.10 45.87
CA LEU A 29 3.25 -27.23 45.00
C LEU A 29 4.06 -28.07 44.00
N ALA A 30 4.05 -27.68 42.72
CA ALA A 30 5.00 -28.15 41.72
C ALA A 30 5.49 -26.94 40.88
N LEU A 31 6.61 -26.40 41.35
CA LEU A 31 7.44 -25.32 40.83
C LEU A 31 7.34 -25.01 39.33
N LEU A 32 7.13 -23.73 39.02
CA LEU A 32 7.38 -23.11 37.71
C LEU A 32 8.87 -23.24 37.34
N SER A 33 9.20 -24.11 36.38
CA SER A 33 10.53 -24.14 35.75
C SER A 33 10.58 -23.13 34.60
N THR A 34 10.92 -21.88 34.93
CA THR A 34 11.20 -20.83 33.92
C THR A 34 12.64 -20.96 33.44
N SER A 35 12.88 -21.79 32.41
CA SER A 35 14.17 -21.81 31.72
C SER A 35 14.32 -20.52 30.89
N PRO A 36 15.39 -19.71 31.11
CA PRO A 36 15.58 -18.48 30.36
C PRO A 36 16.08 -18.80 28.96
N LEU A 37 15.27 -18.50 27.94
CA LEU A 37 15.68 -18.58 26.53
C LEU A 37 16.63 -17.42 26.18
N LYS A 38 17.86 -17.45 26.70
CA LYS A 38 18.95 -16.52 26.35
C LYS A 38 20.08 -17.29 25.66
N SER A 39 20.05 -17.32 24.33
CA SER A 39 21.24 -17.32 23.43
C SER A 39 20.83 -17.34 21.95
N ALA A 40 20.52 -16.17 21.40
CA ALA A 40 20.41 -15.95 19.94
C ALA A 40 20.85 -14.54 19.50
N THR A 41 21.46 -13.77 20.40
CA THR A 41 21.92 -12.39 20.17
C THR A 41 23.33 -12.20 20.75
N ALA A 42 24.24 -13.09 20.36
CA ALA A 42 25.67 -13.04 20.71
C ALA A 42 26.51 -13.82 19.68
N LEU A 43 26.24 -13.62 18.39
CA LEU A 43 27.30 -13.73 17.37
C LEU A 43 27.69 -12.30 17.01
N GLU A 44 28.74 -11.85 17.69
CA GLU A 44 29.45 -10.63 17.34
C GLU A 44 29.86 -10.69 15.88
N HIS A 45 29.77 -9.56 15.17
CA HIS A 45 30.40 -9.38 13.88
C HIS A 45 31.93 -9.28 14.06
N GLN A 46 32.57 -10.36 14.52
CA GLN A 46 34.00 -10.58 14.30
C GLN A 46 34.20 -10.89 12.82
N ALA A 47 34.10 -9.85 12.00
CA ALA A 47 34.47 -9.88 10.60
C ALA A 47 35.99 -10.11 10.52
N GLN A 48 36.40 -11.38 10.50
CA GLN A 48 37.77 -11.77 10.21
C GLN A 48 38.18 -11.14 8.88
N SER A 49 39.28 -10.40 8.88
CA SER A 49 39.75 -9.56 7.78
C SER A 49 40.41 -10.35 6.64
N GLY A 50 39.80 -11.45 6.22
CA GLY A 50 40.13 -12.15 4.98
C GLY A 50 39.44 -11.47 3.80
N GLN A 51 40.17 -10.68 3.01
CA GLN A 51 39.60 -10.06 1.81
C GLN A 51 39.22 -11.14 0.78
N PRO A 52 37.93 -11.28 0.39
CA PRO A 52 37.56 -12.21 -0.67
C PRO A 52 38.10 -11.71 -2.01
N LEU A 53 39.16 -12.35 -2.48
CA LEU A 53 39.74 -12.09 -3.80
C LEU A 53 38.71 -12.48 -4.87
N THR A 54 38.48 -11.58 -5.83
CA THR A 54 37.74 -11.94 -7.04
C THR A 54 38.59 -12.86 -7.92
N ALA A 55 37.97 -13.63 -8.82
CA ALA A 55 38.69 -14.44 -9.81
C ALA A 55 39.65 -13.63 -10.73
N SER A 56 39.52 -12.29 -10.72
CA SER A 56 40.40 -11.34 -11.41
C SER A 56 41.55 -10.80 -10.54
N GLY A 57 41.80 -11.35 -9.34
CA GLY A 57 42.87 -10.92 -8.44
C GLY A 57 42.69 -9.54 -7.78
N LYS A 58 41.62 -8.81 -8.12
CA LYS A 58 41.29 -7.52 -7.51
C LYS A 58 40.54 -7.74 -6.19
N VAL A 59 40.90 -6.94 -5.18
CA VAL A 59 40.19 -6.86 -3.89
C VAL A 59 38.74 -6.45 -4.14
N ARG A 60 37.79 -7.27 -3.66
CA ARG A 60 36.36 -7.00 -3.77
C ARG A 60 35.98 -5.85 -2.83
N LYS A 61 35.79 -4.63 -3.37
CA LYS A 61 35.24 -3.51 -2.60
C LYS A 61 33.72 -3.65 -2.50
N GLU A 62 33.24 -4.08 -1.35
CA GLU A 62 31.81 -4.23 -1.08
C GLU A 62 31.17 -2.86 -0.81
N VAL A 63 30.58 -2.26 -1.84
CA VAL A 63 29.84 -1.00 -1.73
C VAL A 63 28.39 -1.31 -1.35
N PRO A 64 27.84 -0.73 -0.26
CA PRO A 64 26.45 -0.99 0.13
C PRO A 64 25.46 -0.54 -0.95
N LEU A 65 24.35 -1.27 -1.04
CA LEU A 65 23.20 -0.87 -1.87
C LEU A 65 22.59 0.43 -1.32
N PRO A 66 21.98 1.30 -2.15
CA PRO A 66 21.34 2.54 -1.66
C PRO A 66 20.25 2.30 -0.60
N SER A 67 19.66 1.11 -0.58
CA SER A 67 18.70 0.64 0.44
C SER A 67 19.34 0.33 1.80
N GLN A 68 20.61 -0.07 1.82
CA GLN A 68 21.37 -0.51 3.00
C GLN A 68 22.41 0.53 3.48
N GLU A 69 22.69 1.54 2.65
CA GLU A 69 23.66 2.61 2.91
C GLU A 69 23.30 3.43 4.15
N LYS A 70 24.12 3.27 5.20
CA LYS A 70 24.12 4.08 6.42
C LYS A 70 24.54 5.52 6.10
N LYS A 71 24.05 6.48 6.89
CA LYS A 71 24.43 7.90 6.76
C LYS A 71 25.75 8.12 7.49
N GLU A 72 26.84 8.28 6.75
CA GLU A 72 28.19 8.43 7.30
C GLU A 72 28.86 9.69 6.71
N GLY A 73 29.34 10.58 7.60
CA GLY A 73 29.98 11.85 7.22
C GLY A 73 29.00 13.02 6.96
N ALA A 74 29.45 14.24 7.27
CA ALA A 74 28.61 15.45 7.30
C ALA A 74 27.88 15.73 5.97
N MET A 75 28.55 15.53 4.83
CA MET A 75 27.95 15.74 3.51
C MET A 75 26.77 14.80 3.24
N GLN A 76 26.83 13.53 3.69
CA GLN A 76 25.69 12.63 3.54
C GLN A 76 24.50 13.08 4.39
N TYR A 77 24.72 13.62 5.59
CA TYR A 77 23.64 14.20 6.40
C TYR A 77 22.97 15.36 5.67
N VAL A 78 23.75 16.32 5.14
CA VAL A 78 23.23 17.47 4.36
C VAL A 78 22.46 17.01 3.12
N LEU A 79 22.98 16.07 2.34
CA LEU A 79 22.24 15.50 1.20
C LEU A 79 20.94 14.82 1.65
N THR A 80 20.93 14.16 2.82
CA THR A 80 19.70 13.53 3.32
C THR A 80 18.67 14.54 3.81
N THR A 81 19.06 15.69 4.37
CA THR A 81 18.09 16.73 4.77
C THR A 81 17.52 17.45 3.54
N LEU A 82 18.34 17.69 2.51
CA LEU A 82 17.87 18.22 1.21
C LEU A 82 16.88 17.26 0.53
N ASP A 83 17.21 15.96 0.43
CA ASP A 83 16.27 14.93 -0.07
C ASP A 83 14.98 14.88 0.77
N GLN A 84 15.08 15.00 2.10
CA GLN A 84 13.91 15.00 2.99
C GLN A 84 12.97 16.19 2.75
N VAL A 85 13.51 17.41 2.61
CA VAL A 85 12.71 18.62 2.33
C VAL A 85 12.08 18.55 0.94
N ALA A 86 12.84 18.14 -0.08
CA ALA A 86 12.34 18.00 -1.45
C ALA A 86 11.23 16.94 -1.56
N ASN A 87 11.39 15.79 -0.90
CA ASN A 87 10.37 14.75 -0.87
C ASN A 87 9.17 15.14 -0.01
N TRP A 88 9.37 15.90 1.07
CA TRP A 88 8.29 16.43 1.91
C TRP A 88 7.37 17.35 1.10
N ALA A 89 7.95 18.30 0.34
CA ALA A 89 7.20 19.18 -0.54
C ALA A 89 6.38 18.39 -1.58
N ARG A 90 7.00 17.40 -2.23
CA ARG A 90 6.32 16.55 -3.23
C ARG A 90 5.17 15.72 -2.66
N GLN A 91 5.29 15.18 -1.44
CA GLN A 91 4.19 14.41 -0.83
C GLN A 91 3.06 15.32 -0.29
N SER A 92 3.36 16.59 0.06
CA SER A 92 2.39 17.52 0.65
C SER A 92 1.59 18.33 -0.37
N SER A 93 2.09 18.48 -1.60
CA SER A 93 1.35 19.08 -2.72
C SER A 93 1.26 18.08 -3.86
N LEU A 94 0.36 17.10 -3.74
CA LEU A 94 0.13 16.10 -4.77
C LEU A 94 -0.94 16.60 -5.73
N TRP A 95 -0.61 16.83 -6.99
CA TRP A 95 -1.58 17.25 -8.01
C TRP A 95 -1.90 16.12 -8.98
N PRO A 96 -2.85 15.22 -8.66
CA PRO A 96 -3.30 14.21 -9.60
C PRO A 96 -4.16 14.79 -10.72
N MET A 97 -3.93 14.30 -11.94
CA MET A 97 -4.90 14.39 -13.03
C MET A 97 -5.84 13.17 -13.01
N THR A 98 -7.13 13.43 -13.17
CA THR A 98 -8.20 12.42 -13.07
C THR A 98 -8.53 11.83 -14.42
N PHE A 99 -7.94 10.67 -14.75
CA PHE A 99 -8.30 9.95 -15.97
C PHE A 99 -9.51 9.02 -15.70
N GLY A 100 -10.66 9.64 -15.45
CA GLY A 100 -11.92 8.96 -15.15
C GLY A 100 -12.54 8.33 -16.41
N LEU A 101 -12.42 7.01 -16.55
CA LEU A 101 -12.85 6.28 -17.75
C LEU A 101 -14.15 5.47 -17.57
N ALA A 102 -14.47 5.06 -16.33
CA ALA A 102 -15.60 4.18 -16.05
C ALA A 102 -16.06 4.31 -14.58
N CYS A 103 -16.71 3.28 -14.02
CA CYS A 103 -17.22 3.24 -12.64
C CYS A 103 -16.22 3.65 -11.54
N CYS A 104 -14.92 3.43 -11.73
CA CYS A 104 -13.88 3.86 -10.79
C CYS A 104 -13.79 5.40 -10.67
N ALA A 105 -14.24 6.15 -11.68
CA ALA A 105 -14.32 7.61 -11.61
C ALA A 105 -15.29 8.09 -10.52
N VAL A 106 -16.36 7.35 -10.22
CA VAL A 106 -17.33 7.72 -9.18
C VAL A 106 -16.72 7.55 -7.78
N GLU A 107 -15.98 6.47 -7.52
CA GLU A 107 -15.24 6.32 -6.25
C GLU A 107 -14.10 7.34 -6.11
N MET A 108 -13.49 7.77 -7.23
CA MET A 108 -12.54 8.88 -7.24
C MET A 108 -13.22 10.23 -6.94
N MET A 109 -14.47 10.44 -7.37
CA MET A 109 -15.29 11.58 -6.93
C MET A 109 -15.67 11.46 -5.45
N HIS A 110 -15.98 10.26 -4.95
CA HIS A 110 -16.21 10.03 -3.51
C HIS A 110 -14.99 10.39 -2.65
N LEU A 111 -13.75 10.21 -3.16
CA LEU A 111 -12.54 10.68 -2.48
C LEU A 111 -12.53 12.20 -2.25
N SER A 112 -13.14 12.98 -3.15
CA SER A 112 -13.32 14.43 -3.03
C SER A 112 -14.58 14.87 -2.26
N THR A 113 -15.39 13.94 -1.75
CA THR A 113 -16.56 14.29 -0.93
C THR A 113 -16.17 14.60 0.53
N PRO A 114 -16.97 15.40 1.28
CA PRO A 114 -16.63 15.83 2.63
C PRO A 114 -16.36 14.72 3.66
N ARG A 115 -16.76 13.47 3.40
CA ARG A 115 -16.46 12.33 4.29
C ARG A 115 -14.99 11.94 4.26
N TYR A 116 -14.37 11.98 3.08
CA TYR A 116 -12.98 11.54 2.90
C TYR A 116 -12.02 12.68 2.66
N ASP A 117 -12.52 13.78 2.08
CA ASP A 117 -11.84 15.05 1.83
C ASP A 117 -10.34 14.90 1.55
N GLN A 118 -10.00 14.77 0.28
CA GLN A 118 -8.60 14.72 -0.15
C GLN A 118 -7.88 16.08 -0.04
N ASP A 119 -8.60 17.21 0.02
CA ASP A 119 -7.97 18.54 -0.02
C ASP A 119 -7.18 18.82 1.27
N ARG A 120 -7.64 18.30 2.43
CA ARG A 120 -6.89 18.29 3.70
C ARG A 120 -5.51 17.61 3.63
N LEU A 121 -5.26 16.81 2.59
CA LEU A 121 -3.97 16.14 2.33
C LEU A 121 -3.13 16.87 1.28
N GLY A 122 -3.57 18.04 0.81
CA GLY A 122 -2.96 18.80 -0.28
C GLY A 122 -3.18 18.19 -1.67
N ILE A 123 -4.25 17.39 -1.83
CA ILE A 123 -4.55 16.66 -3.07
C ILE A 123 -5.59 17.43 -3.90
N ILE A 124 -5.12 18.11 -4.94
CA ILE A 124 -5.99 18.93 -5.81
C ILE A 124 -6.03 18.31 -7.20
N PHE A 125 -7.23 18.00 -7.70
CA PHE A 125 -7.40 17.51 -9.07
C PHE A 125 -7.14 18.61 -10.10
N ARG A 126 -6.22 18.35 -11.04
CA ARG A 126 -5.94 19.24 -12.18
C ARG A 126 -6.38 18.59 -13.49
N ALA A 127 -7.16 19.33 -14.28
CA ALA A 127 -7.63 18.86 -15.58
C ALA A 127 -6.52 18.84 -16.66
N SER A 128 -5.48 19.68 -16.51
CA SER A 128 -4.38 19.77 -17.48
C SER A 128 -3.21 18.86 -17.08
N PRO A 129 -2.74 17.94 -17.94
CA PRO A 129 -1.63 17.03 -17.62
C PRO A 129 -0.30 17.77 -17.39
N ARG A 130 -0.15 18.94 -18.02
CA ARG A 130 1.04 19.81 -17.92
C ARG A 130 1.25 20.41 -16.52
N GLN A 131 0.26 20.32 -15.64
CA GLN A 131 0.28 20.82 -14.27
C GLN A 131 0.13 19.70 -13.23
N SER A 132 0.14 18.43 -13.63
CA SER A 132 -0.12 17.29 -12.74
C SER A 132 1.09 16.39 -12.60
N ASP A 133 1.41 16.00 -11.37
CA ASP A 133 2.52 15.11 -11.04
C ASP A 133 2.08 13.63 -11.02
N VAL A 134 0.79 13.35 -10.84
CA VAL A 134 0.27 11.98 -10.74
C VAL A 134 -0.85 11.75 -11.76
N MET A 135 -0.81 10.64 -12.48
CA MET A 135 -1.92 10.20 -13.32
C MET A 135 -2.67 9.07 -12.64
N ILE A 136 -3.96 9.27 -12.35
CA ILE A 136 -4.83 8.22 -11.82
C ILE A 136 -5.65 7.64 -12.98
N VAL A 137 -5.35 6.40 -13.38
CA VAL A 137 -6.08 5.68 -14.42
C VAL A 137 -7.29 4.99 -13.77
N ALA A 138 -8.44 5.66 -13.80
CA ALA A 138 -9.65 5.25 -13.07
C ALA A 138 -10.71 4.67 -14.00
N GLY A 139 -10.50 3.42 -14.46
CA GLY A 139 -11.52 2.66 -15.17
C GLY A 139 -10.96 1.66 -16.19
N THR A 140 -11.82 1.26 -17.14
CA THR A 140 -11.42 0.33 -18.21
C THR A 140 -10.72 1.07 -19.35
N LEU A 141 -9.59 0.54 -19.80
CA LEU A 141 -8.81 1.12 -20.89
C LEU A 141 -9.13 0.38 -22.19
N THR A 142 -9.84 1.04 -23.10
CA THR A 142 -10.16 0.48 -24.41
C THR A 142 -9.00 0.64 -25.40
N ASN A 143 -8.92 -0.25 -26.39
CA ASN A 143 -7.89 -0.20 -27.45
C ASN A 143 -7.90 1.15 -28.18
N LYS A 144 -9.07 1.79 -28.33
CA LYS A 144 -9.23 3.11 -28.94
C LYS A 144 -8.72 4.25 -28.05
N MET A 145 -8.78 4.10 -26.73
CA MET A 145 -8.31 5.12 -25.77
C MET A 145 -6.80 5.02 -25.46
N ALA A 146 -6.18 3.85 -25.70
CA ALA A 146 -4.75 3.60 -25.48
C ALA A 146 -3.80 4.70 -26.01
N PRO A 147 -3.88 5.14 -27.28
CA PRO A 147 -3.00 6.21 -27.78
C PRO A 147 -3.25 7.56 -27.09
N ALA A 148 -4.50 7.86 -26.73
CA ALA A 148 -4.83 9.10 -26.02
C ALA A 148 -4.25 9.11 -24.59
N LEU A 149 -4.32 7.98 -23.85
CA LEU A 149 -3.64 7.87 -22.55
C LEU A 149 -2.13 8.11 -22.68
N ARG A 150 -1.49 7.48 -23.68
CA ARG A 150 -0.04 7.62 -23.91
C ARG A 150 0.34 9.09 -24.16
N GLN A 151 -0.39 9.77 -25.04
CA GLN A 151 -0.18 11.20 -25.34
C GLN A 151 -0.36 12.10 -24.12
N VAL A 152 -1.35 11.80 -23.26
CA VAL A 152 -1.62 12.57 -22.04
C VAL A 152 -0.49 12.38 -21.03
N TYR A 153 0.00 11.15 -20.84
CA TYR A 153 1.16 10.88 -19.98
C TYR A 153 2.45 11.51 -20.51
N ASP A 154 2.68 11.51 -21.83
CA ASP A 154 3.84 12.17 -22.46
C ASP A 154 3.79 13.71 -22.37
N GLN A 155 2.64 14.30 -22.06
CA GLN A 155 2.49 15.73 -21.80
C GLN A 155 2.72 16.12 -20.33
N MET A 156 2.87 15.15 -19.42
CA MET A 156 3.15 15.41 -18.01
C MET A 156 4.64 15.74 -17.79
N PRO A 157 4.95 16.76 -16.98
CA PRO A 157 6.33 17.08 -16.62
C PRO A 157 6.97 15.94 -15.80
N ASP A 158 8.29 15.84 -15.85
CA ASP A 158 9.03 15.08 -14.83
C ASP A 158 9.20 15.93 -13.56
N PRO A 159 8.95 15.40 -12.35
CA PRO A 159 8.68 14.00 -12.02
C PRO A 159 7.19 13.62 -12.11
N ARG A 160 6.88 12.55 -12.85
CA ARG A 160 5.52 11.99 -12.95
C ARG A 160 5.41 10.59 -12.35
N TRP A 161 4.24 10.28 -11.77
CA TRP A 161 3.88 8.95 -11.27
C TRP A 161 2.52 8.48 -11.80
N VAL A 162 2.26 7.16 -11.80
CA VAL A 162 0.98 6.58 -12.24
C VAL A 162 0.37 5.66 -11.19
N ILE A 163 -0.89 5.92 -10.83
CA ILE A 163 -1.72 5.03 -10.03
C ILE A 163 -2.71 4.32 -10.95
N SER A 164 -2.66 2.99 -10.98
CA SER A 164 -3.68 2.17 -11.64
C SER A 164 -4.81 1.88 -10.66
N MET A 165 -6.02 2.37 -10.94
CA MET A 165 -7.18 2.25 -10.06
C MET A 165 -8.20 1.25 -10.61
N GLY A 166 -8.36 0.14 -9.89
CA GLY A 166 -9.37 -0.89 -10.16
C GLY A 166 -8.89 -2.01 -11.08
N SER A 167 -9.59 -3.15 -11.01
CA SER A 167 -9.25 -4.39 -11.72
C SER A 167 -9.08 -4.20 -13.22
N CYS A 168 -9.91 -3.35 -13.84
CA CYS A 168 -9.88 -3.04 -15.26
C CYS A 168 -8.59 -2.32 -15.67
N ALA A 169 -8.13 -1.33 -14.88
CA ALA A 169 -6.86 -0.64 -15.14
C ALA A 169 -5.66 -1.55 -14.82
N ASN A 170 -5.74 -2.38 -13.77
CA ASN A 170 -4.63 -3.24 -13.35
C ASN A 170 -4.33 -4.36 -14.37
N GLY A 171 -5.36 -4.97 -14.97
CA GLY A 171 -5.17 -6.14 -15.83
C GLY A 171 -6.31 -6.44 -16.80
N GLY A 172 -7.16 -5.46 -17.15
CA GLY A 172 -8.38 -5.66 -17.96
C GLY A 172 -9.60 -6.10 -17.13
N GLY A 173 -9.38 -6.68 -15.95
CA GLY A 173 -10.42 -6.92 -14.94
C GLY A 173 -11.56 -7.79 -15.46
N TYR A 174 -12.80 -7.34 -15.22
CA TYR A 174 -14.01 -8.02 -15.70
C TYR A 174 -14.03 -8.19 -17.24
N TYR A 175 -13.38 -7.28 -17.97
CA TYR A 175 -13.32 -7.28 -19.43
C TYR A 175 -12.03 -7.90 -20.00
N HIS A 176 -11.28 -8.70 -19.24
CA HIS A 176 -9.98 -9.26 -19.64
C HIS A 176 -10.00 -10.04 -20.97
N TYR A 177 -11.11 -10.72 -21.28
CA TYR A 177 -11.31 -11.48 -22.52
C TYR A 177 -12.07 -10.70 -23.61
N SER A 178 -12.36 -9.41 -23.40
CA SER A 178 -12.99 -8.57 -24.43
C SER A 178 -12.04 -8.30 -25.61
N TYR A 179 -12.62 -8.14 -26.80
CA TYR A 179 -11.90 -7.77 -28.01
C TYR A 179 -11.46 -6.29 -28.02
N SER A 180 -12.10 -5.44 -27.21
CA SER A 180 -11.97 -3.97 -27.27
C SER A 180 -11.19 -3.35 -26.11
N VAL A 181 -10.70 -4.16 -25.16
CA VAL A 181 -10.07 -3.72 -23.90
C VAL A 181 -8.61 -4.17 -23.83
N VAL A 182 -7.74 -3.26 -23.38
CA VAL A 182 -6.32 -3.55 -23.12
C VAL A 182 -6.21 -4.27 -21.79
N ARG A 183 -5.42 -5.36 -21.76
CA ARG A 183 -5.17 -6.17 -20.57
C ARG A 183 -4.15 -5.50 -19.64
N GLY A 184 -4.57 -4.41 -19.02
CA GLY A 184 -3.80 -3.59 -18.07
C GLY A 184 -3.20 -2.32 -18.70
N CYS A 185 -3.28 -1.20 -17.99
CA CYS A 185 -2.68 0.08 -18.42
C CYS A 185 -1.14 0.06 -18.43
N ASP A 186 -0.53 -0.87 -17.69
CA ASP A 186 0.92 -1.14 -17.64
C ASP A 186 1.54 -1.44 -19.03
N ARG A 187 0.72 -1.89 -19.99
CA ARG A 187 1.12 -2.10 -21.39
C ARG A 187 1.34 -0.80 -22.16
N ILE A 188 0.84 0.33 -21.66
CA ILE A 188 0.82 1.64 -22.32
C ILE A 188 1.64 2.68 -21.54
N VAL A 189 1.57 2.65 -20.21
CA VAL A 189 2.27 3.57 -19.31
C VAL A 189 2.83 2.80 -18.11
N PRO A 190 4.02 3.15 -17.59
CA PRO A 190 4.59 2.45 -16.43
C PRO A 190 3.77 2.78 -15.17
N VAL A 191 3.35 1.76 -14.43
CA VAL A 191 2.54 1.93 -13.21
C VAL A 191 3.39 1.90 -11.93
N ASP A 192 3.19 2.88 -11.03
CA ASP A 192 3.91 2.98 -9.76
C ASP A 192 3.22 2.25 -8.61
N VAL A 193 1.89 2.29 -8.57
CA VAL A 193 1.02 1.73 -7.52
C VAL A 193 -0.25 1.17 -8.15
N TYR A 194 -0.63 -0.03 -7.74
CA TYR A 194 -1.86 -0.71 -8.15
C TYR A 194 -2.86 -0.71 -6.99
N VAL A 195 -4.08 -0.22 -7.22
CA VAL A 195 -5.18 -0.25 -6.25
C VAL A 195 -6.21 -1.30 -6.69
N PRO A 196 -6.36 -2.43 -5.98
CA PRO A 196 -7.30 -3.48 -6.34
C PRO A 196 -8.74 -3.14 -5.91
N GLY A 197 -9.72 -3.47 -6.75
CA GLY A 197 -11.16 -3.32 -6.48
C GLY A 197 -11.98 -3.21 -7.78
N CYS A 198 -13.32 -3.20 -7.69
CA CYS A 198 -14.19 -3.12 -8.87
C CYS A 198 -15.58 -2.47 -8.59
N PRO A 199 -15.65 -1.15 -8.28
CA PRO A 199 -14.53 -0.22 -8.07
C PRO A 199 -13.84 -0.44 -6.71
N PRO A 200 -12.59 0.01 -6.53
CA PRO A 200 -11.99 0.08 -5.20
C PRO A 200 -12.70 1.16 -4.39
N THR A 201 -12.90 0.93 -3.09
CA THR A 201 -13.46 1.96 -2.20
C THR A 201 -12.56 3.19 -2.18
N SER A 202 -13.16 4.36 -2.00
CA SER A 202 -12.47 5.62 -1.70
C SER A 202 -11.38 5.48 -0.62
N GLU A 203 -11.61 4.69 0.44
CA GLU A 203 -10.59 4.38 1.45
C GLU A 203 -9.39 3.59 0.90
N ALA A 204 -9.63 2.60 0.03
CA ALA A 204 -8.56 1.85 -0.63
C ALA A 204 -7.77 2.72 -1.63
N LEU A 205 -8.43 3.66 -2.31
CA LEU A 205 -7.77 4.65 -3.14
C LEU A 205 -6.90 5.60 -2.29
N MET A 206 -7.41 6.08 -1.15
CA MET A 206 -6.65 6.90 -0.20
C MET A 206 -5.40 6.16 0.31
N TYR A 207 -5.54 4.87 0.64
CA TYR A 207 -4.40 4.02 1.00
C TYR A 207 -3.38 3.87 -0.13
N GLY A 208 -3.83 3.74 -1.38
CA GLY A 208 -2.96 3.75 -2.57
C GLY A 208 -2.15 5.05 -2.69
N ILE A 209 -2.76 6.19 -2.41
CA ILE A 209 -2.08 7.50 -2.40
C ILE A 209 -1.07 7.59 -1.24
N PHE A 210 -1.41 7.11 -0.03
CA PHE A 210 -0.46 7.03 1.08
C PHE A 210 0.74 6.13 0.77
N GLN A 211 0.53 5.02 0.05
CA GLN A 211 1.61 4.15 -0.41
C GLN A 211 2.48 4.82 -1.47
N LEU A 212 1.91 5.65 -2.36
CA LEU A 212 2.68 6.49 -3.28
C LEU A 212 3.49 7.56 -2.53
N GLN A 213 2.89 8.29 -1.59
CA GLN A 213 3.61 9.24 -0.72
C GLN A 213 4.76 8.55 0.03
N LYS A 214 4.56 7.32 0.52
CA LYS A 214 5.62 6.51 1.13
C LYS A 214 6.73 6.18 0.14
N LYS A 215 6.42 5.83 -1.12
CA LYS A 215 7.40 5.63 -2.20
C LYS A 215 8.20 6.91 -2.48
N MET A 216 7.53 8.05 -2.59
CA MET A 216 8.14 9.36 -2.81
C MET A 216 9.09 9.75 -1.65
N ARG A 217 8.68 9.54 -0.40
CA ARG A 217 9.50 9.80 0.81
C ARG A 217 10.83 9.04 0.82
N HIS A 218 10.89 7.86 0.20
CA HIS A 218 12.09 7.02 0.12
C HIS A 218 12.89 7.21 -1.19
N THR A 219 12.46 8.13 -2.06
CA THR A 219 13.18 8.47 -3.29
C THR A 219 14.44 9.26 -2.91
N ARG A 220 15.58 8.86 -3.48
CA ARG A 220 16.88 9.46 -3.20
C ARG A 220 17.31 10.20 -4.47
N ILE A 221 17.39 11.53 -4.44
CA ILE A 221 17.62 12.34 -5.64
C ILE A 221 19.05 12.86 -5.59
N THR A 222 19.35 13.72 -4.62
CA THR A 222 20.68 14.31 -4.41
C THR A 222 21.69 13.25 -3.99
N ARG A 223 21.29 12.27 -3.17
CA ARG A 223 22.12 11.09 -2.84
C ARG A 223 22.44 10.21 -4.04
N MET A 224 21.51 10.02 -4.98
CA MET A 224 21.76 9.23 -6.19
C MET A 224 22.60 9.99 -7.20
N TRP A 225 22.51 11.33 -7.23
CA TRP A 225 23.45 12.18 -7.96
C TRP A 225 24.87 12.09 -7.38
N TYR A 226 25.02 12.18 -6.05
CA TYR A 226 26.32 12.06 -5.36
C TYR A 226 27.00 10.68 -5.54
N ARG A 227 26.23 9.63 -5.85
CA ARG A 227 26.71 8.26 -6.07
C ARG A 227 27.08 7.97 -7.54
N ARG A 228 26.88 8.91 -8.46
CA ARG A 228 27.29 8.80 -9.89
C ARG A 228 28.74 9.20 -10.07
#